data_AF-A0A959Q167-F1
#
_entry.id   AF-A0A959Q167-F1
#
_cell.length_a   1.000
_cell.length_b   1.000
_cell.length_c   1.000
_cell.angle_alpha   90.00
_cell.angle_beta   90.00
_cell.angle_gamma   90.00
#
_symmetry.space_group_name_H-M   'P 1'
#
loop_
_entity.id
_entity.type
_entity.pdbx_description
1 polymer ?
#
loop_
_entity_poly.entity_id
_entity_poly.type
_entity_poly.pdbx_seq_one_letter_code
_entity_poly.pdbx_strand_id
1 'polypeptide(L)'
;MLRFFRWYCKPDLIEDIEGDLLANFHRTLRQEGPAKAKRKLAIQIILLFRPGIIRIFNLSGFQDHFKLIQHFVISWRRIKSNLTFSLINIGGLGVGMAIAMLIGLWVWDELSFNKSFTNYTELAQLYQNRTFDGQTGTYKIVPQPMSRD
;
A
#
# COMPACT_ATOMS: atom_id res chain seq x y z
N MET A 1 -5.01 11.62 48.51
CA MET A 1 -3.80 11.01 47.91
C MET A 1 -4.15 9.83 46.99
N LEU A 2 -4.97 8.86 47.45
CA LEU A 2 -5.40 7.71 46.65
C LEU A 2 -6.18 8.06 45.36
N ARG A 3 -6.98 9.14 45.34
CA ARG A 3 -7.67 9.60 44.12
C ARG A 3 -6.72 10.00 42.97
N PHE A 4 -5.55 10.57 43.30
CA PHE A 4 -4.53 10.93 42.31
C PHE A 4 -3.85 9.68 41.74
N PHE A 5 -3.58 8.70 42.60
CA PHE A 5 -3.05 7.40 42.20
C PHE A 5 -3.99 6.67 41.23
N ARG A 6 -5.30 6.62 41.55
CA ARG A 6 -6.33 5.98 40.71
C ARG A 6 -6.52 6.64 39.34
N TRP A 7 -6.22 7.93 39.20
CA TRP A 7 -6.27 8.64 37.92
C TRP A 7 -5.10 8.26 37.00
N TYR A 8 -3.94 7.95 37.58
CA TYR A 8 -2.71 7.72 36.86
C TYR A 8 -2.47 6.24 36.50
N CYS A 9 -2.83 5.32 37.40
CA CYS A 9 -2.56 3.89 37.26
C CYS A 9 -3.63 3.18 36.39
N LYS A 10 -3.27 2.05 35.75
CA LYS A 10 -4.18 1.24 34.94
C LYS A 10 -5.18 0.49 35.82
N PRO A 11 -6.44 0.32 35.38
CA PRO A 11 -7.49 -0.33 36.18
C PRO A 11 -7.11 -1.74 36.65
N ASP A 12 -6.42 -2.53 35.82
CA ASP A 12 -6.01 -3.91 36.16
C ASP A 12 -4.91 -4.01 37.23
N LEU A 13 -4.15 -2.95 37.48
CA LEU A 13 -3.02 -2.97 38.42
C LEU A 13 -3.25 -2.12 39.68
N ILE A 14 -4.39 -1.40 39.73
CA ILE A 14 -4.72 -0.51 40.84
C ILE A 14 -4.99 -1.30 42.12
N GLU A 15 -5.74 -2.41 42.02
CA GLU A 15 -6.23 -3.15 43.19
C GLU A 15 -5.08 -3.80 43.98
N ASP A 16 -4.17 -4.48 43.29
CA ASP A 16 -3.01 -5.12 43.92
C ASP A 16 -2.07 -4.10 44.57
N ILE A 17 -1.81 -2.98 43.89
CA ILE A 17 -0.87 -1.96 44.40
C ILE A 17 -1.50 -1.17 45.56
N GLU A 18 -2.80 -0.85 45.48
CA GLU A 18 -3.51 -0.20 46.58
C GLU A 18 -3.51 -1.10 47.82
N GLY A 19 -3.71 -2.41 47.64
CA GLY A 19 -3.62 -3.41 48.70
C GLY A 19 -2.26 -3.42 49.43
N ASP A 20 -1.15 -3.48 48.68
CA ASP A 20 0.20 -3.49 49.28
C ASP A 20 0.55 -2.15 49.96
N LEU A 21 0.17 -1.02 49.35
CA LEU A 21 0.35 0.31 49.94
C LEU A 21 -0.42 0.46 51.26
N LEU A 22 -1.66 -0.03 51.32
CA LEU A 22 -2.48 0.03 52.53
C LEU A 22 -1.94 -0.90 53.63
N ALA A 23 -1.49 -2.10 53.26
CA ALA A 23 -0.88 -3.05 54.19
C ALA A 23 0.40 -2.49 54.83
N ASN A 24 1.28 -1.90 54.02
CA ASN A 24 2.52 -1.28 54.50
C ASN A 24 2.27 -0.01 55.31
N PHE A 25 1.24 0.77 54.97
CA PHE A 25 0.79 1.91 55.76
C PHE A 25 0.29 1.48 57.14
N HIS A 26 -0.60 0.47 57.22
CA HIS A 26 -1.11 -0.05 58.49
C HIS A 26 -0.01 -0.63 59.39
N ARG A 27 0.95 -1.36 58.81
CA ARG A 27 2.13 -1.86 59.56
C ARG A 27 2.94 -0.70 60.15
N THR A 28 3.20 0.32 59.34
CA THR A 28 4.00 1.48 59.78
C THR A 28 3.25 2.34 60.80
N LEU A 29 1.92 2.45 60.69
CA LEU A 29 1.08 3.14 61.68
C LEU A 29 1.20 2.52 63.08
N ARG A 30 1.25 1.19 63.15
CA ARG A 30 1.27 0.46 64.43
C ARG A 30 2.63 0.47 65.12
N GLN A 31 3.72 0.57 64.36
CA GLN A 31 5.08 0.54 64.90
C GLN A 31 5.69 1.92 65.14
N GLU A 32 5.44 2.89 64.24
CA GLU A 32 6.18 4.16 64.19
C GLU A 32 5.29 5.41 64.29
N GLY A 33 3.97 5.22 64.41
CA GLY A 33 3.00 6.29 64.59
C GLY A 33 2.52 6.99 63.30
N PRO A 34 1.55 7.92 63.42
CA PRO A 34 0.76 8.42 62.29
C PRO A 34 1.52 9.31 61.31
N ALA A 35 2.49 10.10 61.78
CA ALA A 35 3.22 11.05 60.94
C ALA A 35 4.22 10.35 60.00
N LYS A 36 4.95 9.34 60.51
CA LYS A 36 5.93 8.58 59.73
C LYS A 36 5.27 7.70 58.67
N ALA A 37 4.16 7.06 59.00
CA ALA A 37 3.39 6.26 58.05
C ALA A 37 2.94 7.07 56.83
N LYS A 38 2.44 8.30 57.05
CA LYS A 38 2.00 9.18 55.95
C LYS A 38 3.15 9.59 55.03
N ARG A 39 4.32 9.91 55.59
CA ARG A 39 5.52 10.25 54.81
C ARG A 39 6.02 9.05 53.99
N LYS A 40 6.04 7.85 54.58
CA LYS A 40 6.47 6.63 53.91
C LYS A 40 5.54 6.26 52.75
N LEU A 41 4.23 6.37 52.95
CA LEU A 41 3.22 6.20 51.90
C LEU A 41 3.42 7.21 50.76
N ALA A 42 3.67 8.48 51.08
CA ALA A 42 3.90 9.51 50.08
C ALA A 42 5.13 9.24 49.21
N ILE A 43 6.23 8.82 49.84
CA ILE A 43 7.48 8.46 49.16
C ILE A 43 7.27 7.25 48.24
N GLN A 44 6.55 6.22 48.70
CA GLN A 44 6.26 5.04 47.87
C GLN A 44 5.42 5.38 46.64
N ILE A 45 4.40 6.23 46.78
CA ILE A 45 3.58 6.67 45.65
C ILE A 45 4.42 7.46 44.63
N ILE A 46 5.33 8.32 45.10
CA ILE A 46 6.25 9.09 44.23
C ILE A 46 7.27 8.15 43.55
N LEU A 47 7.84 7.19 44.26
CA LEU A 47 8.80 6.22 43.70
C LEU A 47 8.14 5.25 42.72
N LEU A 48 6.86 4.96 42.91
CA LEU A 48 6.05 4.13 42.02
C LEU A 48 5.67 4.87 40.72
N PHE A 49 5.94 6.18 40.62
CA PHE A 49 5.87 6.96 39.39
C PHE A 49 6.99 6.56 38.40
N ARG A 50 7.07 5.26 38.09
CA ARG A 50 8.01 4.70 37.12
C ARG A 50 7.37 4.83 35.73
N PRO A 51 8.12 5.24 34.69
CA PRO A 51 7.57 5.53 33.36
C PRO A 51 6.87 4.35 32.65
N GLY A 52 6.98 3.12 33.16
CA GLY A 52 6.27 1.94 32.64
C GLY A 52 4.83 1.73 33.16
N ILE A 53 4.42 2.43 34.22
CA ILE A 53 3.07 2.33 34.83
C ILE A 53 2.19 3.54 34.48
N ILE A 54 2.82 4.67 34.10
CA ILE A 54 2.13 5.78 33.43
C ILE A 54 1.35 5.16 32.27
N ARG A 55 0.14 5.65 31.97
CA ARG A 55 -0.44 5.47 30.63
C ARG A 55 0.66 5.81 29.61
N ILE A 56 1.30 4.78 29.03
CA ILE A 56 2.18 4.95 27.87
C ILE A 56 1.36 5.83 26.95
N PHE A 57 1.84 7.06 26.72
CA PHE A 57 1.24 7.91 25.72
C PHE A 57 1.37 7.06 24.46
N ASN A 58 0.25 6.58 23.92
CA ASN A 58 0.28 5.87 22.67
C ASN A 58 0.91 6.85 21.68
N LEU A 59 2.19 6.67 21.39
CA LEU A 59 2.91 7.31 20.30
C LEU A 59 2.44 6.67 18.98
N SER A 60 1.13 6.40 18.89
CA SER A 60 0.47 5.66 17.83
C SER A 60 0.71 6.34 16.49
N GLY A 61 0.77 7.68 16.47
CA GLY A 61 1.06 8.45 15.26
C GLY A 61 2.43 8.19 14.62
N PHE A 62 3.47 7.82 15.39
CA PHE A 62 4.80 7.51 14.82
C PHE A 62 4.96 6.01 14.50
N GLN A 63 4.27 5.15 15.27
CA GLN A 63 4.26 3.71 15.04
C GLN A 63 3.64 3.33 13.69
N ASP A 64 2.66 4.08 13.19
CA ASP A 64 1.94 3.69 11.99
C ASP A 64 2.79 3.81 10.70
N HIS A 65 3.65 4.83 10.60
CA HIS A 65 4.61 4.93 9.50
C HIS A 65 5.71 3.87 9.56
N PHE A 66 6.21 3.57 10.76
CA PHE A 66 7.27 2.58 10.95
C PHE A 66 6.79 1.15 10.63
N LYS A 67 5.52 0.83 10.94
CA LYS A 67 4.91 -0.47 10.62
C LYS A 67 4.90 -0.75 9.11
N LEU A 68 4.54 0.22 8.27
CA LEU A 68 4.49 0.03 6.81
C LEU A 68 5.86 -0.31 6.22
N ILE A 69 6.91 0.39 6.66
CA ILE A 69 8.29 0.15 6.22
C ILE A 69 8.73 -1.25 6.63
N GLN A 70 8.41 -1.68 7.86
CA GLN A 70 8.73 -3.03 8.33
C GLN A 70 8.01 -4.11 7.51
N HIS A 71 6.70 -3.97 7.24
CA HIS A 71 5.95 -4.93 6.43
C HIS A 71 6.48 -5.02 4.99
N PHE A 72 6.88 -3.89 4.40
CA PHE A 72 7.50 -3.85 3.09
C PHE A 72 8.84 -4.60 3.07
N VAL A 73 9.72 -4.35 4.05
CA VAL A 73 11.02 -5.03 4.17
C VAL A 73 10.85 -6.54 4.36
N ILE A 74 9.88 -6.96 5.18
CA ILE A 74 9.59 -8.40 5.41
C ILE A 74 9.06 -9.04 4.12
N SER A 75 8.14 -8.38 3.42
CA SER A 75 7.57 -8.87 2.17
C SER A 75 8.65 -8.98 1.08
N TRP A 76 9.53 -7.98 0.97
CA TRP A 76 10.66 -7.99 0.03
C TRP A 76 11.63 -9.15 0.29
N ARG A 77 11.95 -9.44 1.56
CA ARG A 77 12.76 -10.60 1.93
C ARG A 77 12.07 -11.92 1.58
N ARG A 78 10.74 -12.01 1.76
CA ARG A 78 9.95 -13.20 1.40
C ARG A 78 9.90 -13.44 -0.11
N ILE A 79 9.79 -12.38 -0.92
CA ILE A 79 9.82 -12.47 -2.39
C ILE A 79 11.17 -13.00 -2.86
N LYS A 80 12.29 -12.51 -2.28
CA LYS A 80 13.63 -13.01 -2.60
C LYS A 80 13.84 -14.48 -2.22
N SER A 81 13.25 -14.93 -1.11
CA SER A 81 13.34 -16.33 -0.67
C SER A 81 12.53 -17.29 -1.54
N ASN A 82 11.43 -16.85 -2.14
CA ASN A 82 10.58 -17.65 -3.03
C ASN A 82 10.61 -17.08 -4.45
N LEU A 83 11.82 -16.93 -4.99
CA LEU A 83 12.08 -16.25 -6.25
C LEU A 83 11.35 -16.91 -7.42
N THR A 84 11.43 -18.24 -7.56
CA THR A 84 10.85 -18.98 -8.69
C THR A 84 9.34 -18.79 -8.79
N PHE A 85 8.62 -18.95 -7.68
CA PHE A 85 7.17 -18.77 -7.65
C PHE A 85 6.77 -17.32 -7.93
N SER A 86 7.48 -16.37 -7.32
CA SER A 86 7.23 -14.94 -7.53
C SER A 86 7.53 -14.51 -8.97
N LEU A 87 8.56 -15.09 -9.59
CA LEU A 87 8.97 -14.80 -10.96
C LEU A 87 7.95 -15.30 -11.98
N ILE A 88 7.42 -16.51 -11.80
CA ILE A 88 6.38 -17.04 -12.70
C ILE A 88 5.10 -16.23 -12.57
N ASN A 89 4.69 -15.90 -11.33
CA ASN A 89 3.43 -15.19 -11.10
C ASN A 89 3.48 -13.72 -11.59
N ILE A 90 4.55 -13.00 -11.28
CA ILE A 90 4.70 -11.58 -11.67
C ILE A 90 5.19 -11.46 -13.11
N GLY A 91 6.17 -12.28 -13.50
CA GLY A 91 6.73 -12.28 -14.84
C GLY A 91 5.76 -12.78 -15.88
N GLY A 92 5.03 -13.87 -15.62
CA GLY A 92 4.00 -14.37 -16.53
C GLY A 92 2.88 -13.37 -16.76
N LEU A 93 2.40 -12.71 -15.69
CA LEU A 93 1.39 -11.66 -15.79
C LEU A 93 1.90 -10.43 -16.53
N GLY A 94 3.14 -9.99 -16.24
CA GLY A 94 3.76 -8.86 -16.93
C GLY A 94 3.98 -9.11 -18.42
N VAL A 95 4.48 -10.30 -18.78
CA VAL A 95 4.69 -10.70 -20.18
C VAL A 95 3.34 -10.83 -20.91
N GLY A 96 2.32 -11.41 -20.27
CA GLY A 96 0.97 -11.49 -20.85
C GLY A 96 0.37 -10.11 -21.13
N MET A 97 0.50 -9.18 -20.18
CA MET A 97 0.08 -7.79 -20.38
C MET A 97 0.86 -7.09 -21.50
N ALA A 98 2.18 -7.27 -21.57
CA ALA A 98 3.01 -6.68 -22.62
C ALA A 98 2.62 -7.20 -24.01
N ILE A 99 2.40 -8.50 -24.16
CA ILE A 99 1.95 -9.10 -25.43
C ILE A 99 0.55 -8.60 -25.80
N ALA A 100 -0.39 -8.54 -24.85
CA ALA A 100 -1.73 -8.02 -25.09
C ALA A 100 -1.70 -6.56 -25.55
N MET A 101 -0.85 -5.73 -24.92
CA MET A 101 -0.64 -4.34 -25.33
C MET A 101 0.00 -4.22 -26.72
N LEU A 102 0.99 -5.06 -27.05
CA LEU A 102 1.62 -5.09 -28.38
C LEU A 102 0.62 -5.47 -29.47
N ILE A 103 -0.21 -6.49 -29.22
CA ILE A 103 -1.27 -6.88 -30.15
C ILE A 103 -2.30 -5.75 -30.28
N GLY A 104 -2.71 -5.14 -29.16
CA GLY A 104 -3.63 -4.00 -29.18
C GLY A 104 -3.08 -2.82 -29.96
N LEU A 105 -1.79 -2.52 -29.82
CA LEU A 105 -1.11 -1.47 -30.56
C LEU A 105 -1.01 -1.79 -32.05
N TRP A 106 -0.72 -3.05 -32.41
CA TRP A 106 -0.67 -3.49 -33.80
C TRP A 106 -2.05 -3.41 -34.47
N VAL A 107 -3.11 -3.86 -33.78
CA VAL A 107 -4.49 -3.72 -34.27
C VAL A 107 -4.88 -2.25 -34.39
N TRP A 108 -4.47 -1.41 -33.43
CA TRP A 108 -4.70 0.03 -33.49
C TRP A 108 -4.00 0.67 -34.68
N ASP A 109 -2.75 0.28 -34.95
CA ASP A 109 -1.98 0.74 -36.11
C ASP A 109 -2.68 0.33 -37.40
N GLU A 110 -3.10 -0.93 -37.55
CA GLU A 110 -3.81 -1.42 -38.74
C GLU A 110 -5.15 -0.71 -38.97
N LEU A 111 -5.94 -0.46 -37.91
CA LEU A 111 -7.21 0.27 -38.00
C LEU A 111 -7.04 1.78 -38.20
N SER A 112 -5.87 2.32 -37.86
CA SER A 112 -5.50 3.72 -38.07
C SER A 112 -4.87 3.93 -39.44
N PHE A 113 -4.21 2.90 -39.98
CA PHE A 113 -3.74 2.87 -41.35
C PHE A 113 -4.96 3.06 -42.25
N ASN A 114 -4.86 4.05 -43.14
CA ASN A 114 -5.92 4.53 -44.04
C ASN A 114 -6.85 5.64 -43.51
N LYS A 115 -6.93 5.92 -42.19
CA LYS A 115 -7.77 7.05 -41.68
C LYS A 115 -7.12 8.44 -41.74
N SER A 116 -5.83 8.52 -42.09
CA SER A 116 -5.08 9.79 -42.13
C SER A 116 -5.27 10.60 -43.42
N PHE A 117 -6.07 10.12 -44.36
CA PHE A 117 -6.39 10.84 -45.60
C PHE A 117 -7.68 11.65 -45.41
N THR A 118 -7.64 12.95 -45.72
CA THR A 118 -8.74 13.91 -45.53
C THR A 118 -10.06 13.49 -46.19
N ASN A 119 -10.03 12.60 -47.19
CA ASN A 119 -11.19 12.08 -47.93
C ASN A 119 -11.34 10.55 -47.82
N TYR A 120 -11.15 9.97 -46.64
CA TYR A 120 -11.26 8.52 -46.40
C TYR A 120 -12.60 7.90 -46.89
N THR A 121 -13.69 8.65 -46.80
CA THR A 121 -15.04 8.21 -47.23
C THR A 121 -15.20 8.10 -48.75
N GLU A 122 -14.32 8.74 -49.53
CA GLU A 122 -14.41 8.81 -51.00
C GLU A 122 -13.33 7.98 -51.73
N LEU A 123 -12.39 7.39 -50.99
CA LEU A 123 -11.32 6.58 -51.55
C LEU A 123 -11.81 5.16 -51.87
N ALA A 124 -12.24 4.96 -53.12
CA ALA A 124 -12.56 3.64 -53.67
C ALA A 124 -11.38 3.09 -54.50
N GLN A 125 -10.99 1.83 -54.28
CA GLN A 125 -10.01 1.15 -55.11
C GLN A 125 -10.65 0.65 -56.40
N LEU A 126 -10.29 1.26 -57.54
CA LEU A 126 -10.80 0.87 -58.85
C LEU A 126 -9.99 -0.28 -59.44
N TYR A 127 -10.67 -1.33 -59.88
CA TYR A 127 -10.08 -2.44 -60.63
C TYR A 127 -10.43 -2.25 -62.10
N GLN A 128 -9.41 -2.23 -62.96
CA GLN A 128 -9.60 -2.13 -64.40
C GLN A 128 -9.41 -3.51 -65.03
N ASN A 129 -10.42 -3.97 -65.76
CA ASN A 129 -10.25 -5.09 -66.69
C ASN A 129 -9.60 -4.58 -67.97
N ARG A 130 -8.45 -5.15 -68.32
CA ARG A 130 -7.86 -4.96 -69.66
C ARG A 130 -7.76 -6.32 -70.34
N THR A 131 -8.23 -6.36 -71.57
CA THR A 131 -8.10 -7.52 -72.44
C THR A 131 -6.90 -7.29 -73.35
N PHE A 132 -5.86 -8.10 -73.18
CA PHE A 132 -4.72 -8.15 -74.10
C PHE A 132 -4.69 -9.54 -74.72
N ASP A 133 -4.65 -9.60 -76.05
CA ASP A 133 -4.58 -10.85 -76.82
C ASP A 133 -5.68 -11.88 -76.44
N GLY A 134 -6.92 -11.41 -76.29
CA GLY A 134 -8.07 -12.25 -75.96
C GLY A 134 -8.15 -12.72 -74.50
N GLN A 135 -7.11 -12.53 -73.69
CA GLN A 135 -7.13 -12.84 -72.26
C GLN A 135 -7.47 -11.59 -71.45
N THR A 136 -8.51 -11.68 -70.61
CA THR A 136 -8.93 -10.56 -69.77
C THR A 136 -8.29 -10.70 -68.38
N GLY A 137 -7.41 -9.76 -68.06
CA GLY A 137 -6.81 -9.66 -66.73
C GLY A 137 -7.37 -8.47 -65.97
N THR A 138 -7.66 -8.67 -64.68
CA THR A 138 -8.05 -7.60 -63.77
C THR A 138 -6.82 -7.06 -63.05
N TYR A 139 -6.56 -5.76 -63.18
CA TYR A 139 -5.39 -5.13 -62.57
C TYR A 139 -5.79 -3.96 -61.67
N LYS A 140 -5.10 -3.85 -60.52
CA LYS A 140 -5.20 -2.68 -59.63
C LYS A 140 -4.52 -1.51 -60.33
N ILE A 141 -5.25 -0.43 -60.57
CA ILE A 141 -4.72 0.77 -61.22
C ILE A 141 -4.66 1.93 -60.23
N VAL A 142 -3.54 2.65 -60.23
CA VAL A 142 -3.42 3.97 -59.57
C VAL A 142 -3.55 5.01 -60.69
N PRO A 143 -4.63 5.81 -60.73
CA PRO A 143 -4.80 6.79 -61.80
C PRO A 143 -3.69 7.85 -61.71
N GLN A 144 -3.06 8.16 -62.84
CA GLN A 144 -2.07 9.24 -62.93
C GLN A 144 -2.75 10.58 -62.64
N PRO A 145 -2.17 11.47 -61.81
CA PRO A 145 -2.76 12.77 -61.54
C PRO A 145 -2.78 13.57 -62.85
N MET A 146 -3.97 13.77 -63.42
CA MET A 146 -4.12 14.73 -64.52
C MET A 146 -3.94 16.13 -63.94
N SER A 147 -2.93 16.84 -64.45
CA SER A 147 -2.73 18.26 -64.17
C SER A 147 -4.04 18.99 -64.47
N ARG A 148 -4.53 19.78 -63.50
CA ARG A 148 -5.60 20.73 -63.75
C ARG A 148 -5.00 21.92 -64.49
N ASP A 149 -5.53 22.21 -65.68
CA ASP A 149 -5.28 23.45 -66.42
C ASP A 149 -5.75 24.68 -65.62
#